data_AF-A0AAV5VRI8-F1
#
_entry.id   AF-A0AAV5VRI8-F1
#
_cell.length_a   1.000
_cell.length_b   1.000
_cell.length_c   1.000
_cell.angle_alpha   90.00
_cell.angle_beta   90.00
_cell.angle_gamma   90.00
#
_symmetry.space_group_name_H-M   'P 1'
#
loop_
_entity.id
_entity.type
_entity.pdbx_description
1 polymer ?
#
loop_
_entity_poly.entity_id
_entity_poly.type
_entity_poly.pdbx_seq_one_letter_code
_entity_poly.pdbx_strand_id
1 'polypeptide(L)'
;VPAGFIMASRSVEIPEIPEVQDKVRAQLHIAGARFRPAPDASKTLCDIVMSVDLKGNIPKGMAEQVIPTIMAIDVESNTKHFKEL
;
A
#
# COMPACT_ATOMS: atom_id res chain seq x y z
N VAL A 1 -17.83 5.89 -15.77
CA VAL A 1 -17.21 5.47 -14.48
C VAL A 1 -17.30 6.68 -13.56
N PRO A 2 -17.84 6.60 -12.33
CA PRO A 2 -17.91 7.77 -11.48
C PRO A 2 -16.47 8.31 -11.28
N ALA A 3 -16.28 9.61 -11.41
CA ALA A 3 -14.99 10.26 -11.27
C ALA A 3 -14.48 10.03 -9.84
N GLY A 4 -13.48 9.17 -9.72
CA GLY A 4 -12.77 8.89 -8.48
C GLY A 4 -11.31 9.33 -8.59
N PHE A 5 -10.58 9.20 -7.50
CA PHE A 5 -9.15 9.48 -7.46
C PHE A 5 -8.37 8.18 -7.52
N ILE A 6 -7.25 8.18 -8.24
CA ILE A 6 -6.31 7.07 -8.29
C ILE A 6 -4.98 7.57 -7.75
N MET A 7 -4.50 6.89 -6.72
CA MET A 7 -3.11 6.95 -6.31
C MET A 7 -2.37 5.81 -6.99
N ALA A 8 -1.23 6.11 -7.61
CA ALA A 8 -0.32 5.11 -8.17
C ALA A 8 1.07 5.35 -7.60
N SER A 9 1.77 4.27 -7.27
CA SER A 9 3.07 4.32 -6.62
C SER A 9 3.93 3.13 -7.03
N ARG A 10 5.25 3.33 -7.01
CA ARG A 10 6.28 2.31 -7.20
C ARG A 10 7.58 2.78 -6.55
N SER A 11 8.46 1.86 -6.25
CA SER A 11 9.84 2.21 -5.88
C SER A 11 10.55 2.84 -7.07
N VAL A 12 11.34 3.87 -6.75
CA VAL A 12 12.27 4.56 -7.63
C VAL A 12 13.60 4.72 -6.91
N GLU A 13 14.68 4.82 -7.67
CA GLU A 13 16.00 5.09 -7.11
C GLU A 13 16.17 6.60 -6.96
N ILE A 14 16.56 7.01 -5.76
CA ILE A 14 16.83 8.41 -5.41
C ILE A 14 18.28 8.44 -4.91
N PRO A 15 19.24 9.00 -5.66
CA PRO A 15 20.66 8.98 -5.31
C PRO A 15 20.97 9.51 -3.91
N GLU A 16 20.19 10.49 -3.46
CA GLU A 16 20.31 11.13 -2.14
C GLU A 16 19.85 10.23 -0.98
N ILE A 17 19.19 9.11 -1.29
CA ILE A 17 18.64 8.16 -0.31
C ILE A 17 19.14 6.75 -0.64
N PRO A 18 20.43 6.45 -0.41
CA PRO A 18 21.03 5.15 -0.70
C PRO A 18 20.60 4.05 0.27
N GLU A 19 20.84 2.79 -0.09
CA GLU A 19 20.68 1.65 0.83
C GLU A 19 21.59 1.80 2.06
N VAL A 20 21.11 1.35 3.22
CA VAL A 20 21.84 1.38 4.49
C VAL A 20 21.94 -0.03 5.07
N GLN A 21 23.06 -0.34 5.73
CA GLN A 21 23.41 -1.72 6.10
C GLN A 21 22.44 -2.36 7.10
N ASP A 22 21.78 -1.57 7.94
CA ASP A 22 20.88 -2.01 9.00
C ASP A 22 19.43 -2.18 8.55
N LYS A 23 19.11 -1.88 7.28
CA LYS A 23 17.74 -1.94 6.76
C LYS A 23 17.68 -2.62 5.40
N VAL A 24 16.73 -3.54 5.26
CA VAL A 24 16.40 -4.14 3.97
C VAL A 24 15.58 -3.14 3.16
N ARG A 25 16.08 -2.74 1.99
CA ARG A 25 15.32 -1.93 1.03
C ARG A 25 14.39 -2.82 0.20
N ALA A 26 13.15 -2.97 0.66
CA ALA A 26 12.09 -3.61 -0.09
C ALA A 26 11.80 -2.86 -1.41
N GLN A 27 11.38 -3.61 -2.43
CA GLN A 27 11.03 -3.08 -3.74
C GLN A 27 9.52 -3.15 -3.95
N LEU A 28 8.86 -2.00 -3.98
CA LEU A 28 7.47 -1.89 -4.41
C LEU A 28 7.43 -1.87 -5.94
N HIS A 29 7.00 -2.97 -6.57
CA HIS A 29 6.87 -3.02 -8.03
C HIS A 29 5.72 -2.14 -8.50
N ILE A 30 4.57 -2.25 -7.82
CA ILE A 30 3.40 -1.41 -8.04
C ILE A 30 2.56 -1.41 -6.77
N ALA A 31 2.05 -0.24 -6.38
CA ALA A 31 0.84 -0.16 -5.59
C ALA A 31 -0.07 0.93 -6.14
N GLY A 32 -1.36 0.76 -5.90
CA GLY A 32 -2.34 1.79 -6.19
C GLY A 32 -3.53 1.69 -5.28
N ALA A 33 -4.19 2.83 -5.09
CA ALA A 33 -5.46 2.92 -4.40
C ALA A 33 -6.42 3.71 -5.27
N ARG A 34 -7.63 3.16 -5.47
CA ARG A 34 -8.72 3.82 -6.16
C ARG A 34 -9.79 4.19 -5.16
N PHE A 35 -10.03 5.49 -5.03
CA PHE A 35 -11.06 6.06 -4.17
C PHE A 35 -12.25 6.50 -5.02
N ARG A 36 -13.44 6.04 -4.69
CA ARG A 36 -14.67 6.39 -5.41
C ARG A 36 -15.86 6.42 -4.46
N PRO A 37 -16.89 7.25 -4.70
CA PRO A 37 -18.11 7.18 -3.92
C PRO A 37 -18.77 5.81 -4.08
N ALA A 38 -19.38 5.31 -3.00
CA ALA A 38 -20.32 4.20 -3.08
C ALA A 38 -21.56 4.61 -3.91
N PRO A 39 -22.31 3.66 -4.50
CA PRO A 39 -23.47 3.97 -5.34
C PRO A 39 -24.54 4.84 -4.65
N ASP A 40 -24.67 4.70 -3.33
CA ASP A 40 -25.56 5.47 -2.46
C ASP A 40 -24.92 6.75 -1.89
N ALA A 41 -23.68 7.05 -2.28
CA ALA A 41 -22.85 8.15 -1.80
C ALA A 41 -22.65 8.21 -0.26
N SER A 42 -22.96 7.15 0.48
CA SER A 42 -22.88 7.14 1.95
C SER A 42 -21.45 7.00 2.48
N LYS A 43 -20.55 6.49 1.64
CA LYS A 43 -19.16 6.19 1.98
C LYS A 43 -18.26 6.25 0.76
N THR A 44 -16.96 6.33 1.01
CA THR A 44 -15.92 6.13 0.00
C THR A 44 -15.53 4.65 -0.05
N LEU A 45 -15.52 4.08 -1.25
CA LEU A 45 -14.95 2.77 -1.52
C LEU A 45 -13.48 2.96 -1.91
N CYS A 46 -12.61 2.17 -1.27
CA CYS A 46 -11.18 2.14 -1.56
C CYS A 46 -10.81 0.75 -2.08
N ASP A 47 -10.37 0.68 -3.34
CA ASP A 47 -9.82 -0.54 -3.93
C ASP A 47 -8.28 -0.41 -3.90
N ILE A 48 -7.57 -1.33 -3.24
CA ILE A 48 -6.11 -1.29 -3.09
C ILE A 48 -5.48 -2.47 -3.83
N VAL A 49 -4.38 -2.22 -4.55
CA VAL A 49 -3.52 -3.23 -5.16
C VAL A 49 -2.07 -2.99 -4.73
N MET A 50 -1.35 -4.06 -4.42
CA MET A 50 0.06 -4.00 -4.06
C MET A 50 0.81 -5.24 -4.54
N SER A 51 1.96 -5.02 -5.16
CA SER A 51 2.96 -6.02 -5.50
C SER A 51 4.31 -5.53 -5.01
N VAL A 52 4.87 -6.27 -4.05
CA VAL A 52 6.08 -5.89 -3.34
C VAL A 52 6.98 -7.09 -3.19
N ASP A 53 8.27 -6.87 -3.42
CA ASP A 53 9.34 -7.77 -3.02
C ASP A 53 9.95 -7.24 -1.70
N LEU A 54 9.70 -7.95 -0.61
CA LEU A 54 10.24 -7.60 0.71
C LEU A 54 11.78 -7.78 0.77
N LYS A 55 12.37 -8.45 -0.23
CA LYS A 55 13.77 -8.90 -0.26
C LYS A 55 14.16 -9.66 1.01
N GLY A 56 15.48 -9.77 1.24
CA GLY A 56 16.04 -10.44 2.40
C GLY A 56 15.84 -11.96 2.39
N ASN A 57 16.10 -12.58 3.53
CA ASN A 57 15.96 -14.03 3.72
C ASN A 57 14.62 -14.39 4.38
N ILE A 58 13.52 -13.82 3.89
CA ILE A 58 12.17 -14.13 4.40
C ILE A 58 11.64 -15.37 3.68
N PRO A 59 11.25 -16.44 4.40
CA PRO A 59 10.63 -17.61 3.79
C PRO A 59 9.35 -17.23 3.04
N LYS A 60 9.17 -17.77 1.83
CA LYS A 60 8.04 -17.44 0.95
C LYS A 60 6.67 -17.51 1.65
N GLY A 61 6.41 -18.58 2.40
CA GLY A 61 5.12 -18.75 3.11
C GLY A 61 4.89 -17.69 4.19
N MET A 62 5.95 -17.13 4.79
CA MET A 62 5.84 -16.02 5.73
C MET A 62 5.59 -14.70 5.00
N ALA A 63 6.28 -14.46 3.88
CA ALA A 63 6.04 -13.28 3.05
C ALA A 63 4.59 -13.22 2.55
N GLU A 64 4.04 -14.35 2.09
CA GLU A 64 2.65 -14.47 1.63
C GLU A 64 1.61 -14.14 2.72
N GLN A 65 1.92 -14.39 3.99
CA GLN A 65 1.04 -14.07 5.13
C GLN A 65 1.18 -12.61 5.61
N VAL A 66 2.38 -12.05 5.51
CA VAL A 66 2.67 -10.69 5.96
C VAL A 66 2.01 -9.64 5.06
N ILE A 67 1.97 -9.84 3.75
CA ILE A 67 1.41 -8.85 2.81
C ILE A 67 -0.08 -8.54 3.09
N PRO A 68 -0.99 -9.53 3.23
CA PRO A 68 -2.37 -9.26 3.63
C PRO A 68 -2.49 -8.53 4.97
N THR A 69 -1.62 -8.85 5.92
CA THR A 69 -1.62 -8.23 7.25
C THR A 69 -1.25 -6.75 7.16
N ILE A 70 -0.22 -6.40 6.38
CA ILE A 70 0.17 -5.01 6.12
C ILE A 70 -0.99 -4.23 5.49
N MET A 71 -1.68 -4.81 4.49
CA MET A 71 -2.83 -4.15 3.86
C MET A 71 -3.98 -3.93 4.84
N ALA A 72 -4.25 -4.86 5.74
CA ALA A 72 -5.28 -4.69 6.77
C ALA A 72 -4.94 -3.55 7.74
N ILE A 73 -3.69 -3.46 8.17
CA ILE A 73 -3.19 -2.37 9.03
C ILE A 73 -3.32 -1.02 8.35
N ASP A 74 -3.01 -0.94 7.05
CA ASP A 74 -3.17 0.29 6.26
C ASP A 74 -4.64 0.74 6.18
N VAL A 75 -5.57 -0.20 5.93
CA VAL A 75 -7.01 0.09 5.91
C VAL A 75 -7.51 0.57 7.27
N GLU A 76 -7.08 -0.05 8.37
CA GLU A 76 -7.45 0.36 9.73
C GLU A 76 -6.92 1.76 10.05
N SER A 77 -5.65 2.01 9.75
CA SER A 77 -4.98 3.29 9.98
C SER A 77 -5.65 4.41 9.20
N ASN A 78 -5.93 4.19 7.91
CA ASN A 78 -6.64 5.15 7.06
C ASN A 78 -8.06 5.39 7.57
N THR A 79 -8.79 4.34 7.95
CA THR A 79 -10.16 4.47 8.49
C THR A 79 -10.17 5.29 9.78
N LYS A 80 -9.19 5.08 10.66
CA LYS A 80 -9.05 5.87 11.89
C LYS A 80 -8.73 7.34 11.57
N HIS A 81 -7.75 7.58 10.72
CA HIS A 81 -7.35 8.93 10.33
C HIS A 81 -8.53 9.72 9.73
N PHE A 82 -9.29 9.12 8.80
CA PHE A 82 -10.44 9.80 8.19
C PHE A 82 -11.61 10.07 9.15
N LYS A 83 -11.69 9.38 10.29
CA LYS A 83 -12.68 9.69 11.33
C LYS A 83 -12.26 10.86 12.22
N GLU A 84 -10.96 11.17 12.25
CA GLU A 84 -10.38 12.25 13.06
C GLU A 84 -10.29 13.58 12.29
N LEU A 85 -10.51 13.57 10.96
CA LEU A 85 -10.63 14.75 10.10
C LEU A 85 -12.07 15.27 10.08
#